data_AF-Q6YCG8-F1
#
_entry.id   AF-Q6YCG8-F1
#
_cell.length_a   1.000
_cell.length_b   1.000
_cell.length_c   1.000
_cell.angle_alpha   90.00
_cell.angle_beta   90.00
_cell.angle_gamma   90.00
#
_symmetry.space_group_name_H-M   'P 1'
#
loop_
_entity.id
_entity.type
_entity.pdbx_description
1 polymer ?
#
loop_
_entity_poly.entity_id
_entity_poly.type
_entity_poly.pdbx_seq_one_letter_code
_entity_poly.pdbx_strand_id
1 'polypeptide(L)' 'VAGTSSKDVMDMILVTQYFDTLKDIGASSKASSIFIPHGPGAVGDIASQIREGLLQAETAKH' A
#
# COMPACT_ATOMS: atom_id res chain seq x y z
N VAL A 1 23.78 18.69 16.22
CA VAL A 1 23.99 17.37 15.58
C VAL A 1 24.64 17.59 14.23
N ALA A 2 25.95 17.32 14.14
CA ALA A 2 26.71 17.42 12.90
C ALA A 2 26.65 16.05 12.21
N GLY A 3 26.01 15.96 11.04
CA GLY A 3 25.97 14.72 10.27
C GLY A 3 24.67 14.43 9.52
N THR A 4 23.56 15.09 9.84
CA THR A 4 22.32 14.95 9.09
C THR A 4 22.30 16.02 8.00
N SER A 5 22.51 15.61 6.75
CA SER A 5 22.34 16.51 5.61
C SER A 5 20.85 16.85 5.45
N SER A 6 20.53 17.96 4.77
CA SER A 6 19.14 18.28 4.43
C SER A 6 18.43 17.14 3.70
N LYS A 7 19.18 16.31 2.98
CA LYS A 7 18.66 15.10 2.31
C LYS A 7 18.16 14.06 3.32
N ASP A 8 18.93 13.79 4.37
CA ASP A 8 18.57 12.80 5.39
C ASP A 8 17.32 13.24 6.17
N VAL A 9 17.16 14.56 6.38
CA VAL A 9 15.93 15.13 6.96
C VAL A 9 14.73 14.91 6.04
N MET A 10 14.87 15.18 4.73
CA MET A 10 13.76 14.96 3.80
C MET A 10 13.40 13.49 3.64
N ASP A 11 14.39 12.58 3.63
CA ASP A 11 14.14 11.14 3.60
C ASP A 11 13.32 10.70 4.82
N MET A 12 13.64 11.22 6.01
CA MET A 12 12.88 10.94 7.24
C MET A 12 11.45 11.51 7.20
N ILE A 13 11.26 12.69 6.60
CA ILE A 13 9.92 13.30 6.41
C ILE A 13 9.06 12.44 5.48
N LEU A 14 9.63 11.91 4.38
CA LEU A 14 8.91 11.06 3.44
C LEU A 14 8.46 9.74 4.10
N VAL A 15 9.30 9.16 4.95
CA VAL A 15 8.93 7.96 5.73
C VAL A 15 7.81 8.28 6.72
N THR A 16 7.88 9.43 7.39
CA THR A 16 6.85 9.85 8.36
C THR A 16 5.50 10.05 7.67
N GLN A 17 5.48 10.76 6.54
CA GLN A 17 4.26 10.96 5.73
C GLN A 17 3.67 9.65 5.21
N TYR A 18 4.51 8.70 4.83
CA TYR A 18 4.05 7.37 4.42
C TYR A 18 3.27 6.69 5.55
N PHE A 19 3.81 6.69 6.77
CA PHE A 19 3.14 6.09 7.92
C PHE A 19 1.89 6.87 8.38
N ASP A 20 1.91 8.21 8.30
CA ASP A 20 0.73 9.03 8.59
C ASP A 20 -0.40 8.72 7.61
N THR A 21 -0.08 8.57 6.32
CA THR A 21 -1.07 8.19 5.29
C THR A 21 -1.62 6.78 5.55
N LEU A 22 -0.76 5.82 5.92
CA LEU A 22 -1.19 4.47 6.28
C LEU A 22 -2.08 4.44 7.53
N LYS A 23 -1.78 5.27 8.53
CA LYS A 23 -2.58 5.41 9.74
C LYS A 23 -3.96 5.98 9.42
N ASP A 24 -4.06 7.01 8.59
CA ASP A 24 -5.34 7.59 8.17
C ASP A 24 -6.19 6.60 7.38
N ILE A 25 -5.57 5.83 6.48
CA ILE A 25 -6.25 4.73 5.76
C ILE A 25 -6.75 3.68 6.76
N GLY A 26 -5.89 3.21 7.67
CA GLY A 26 -6.23 2.16 8.64
C GLY A 26 -7.25 2.58 9.70
N ALA A 27 -7.33 3.87 10.02
CA ALA A 27 -8.33 4.42 10.95
C ALA A 27 -9.75 4.47 10.34
N SER A 28 -9.87 4.39 9.02
CA SER A 28 -11.17 4.25 8.36
C SER A 28 -11.68 2.83 8.53
N SER A 29 -12.71 2.65 9.37
CA SER A 29 -13.30 1.36 9.78
C SER A 29 -13.85 0.46 8.63
N LYS A 30 -13.70 0.87 7.36
CA LYS A 30 -14.06 0.10 6.16
C LYS A 30 -12.94 0.05 5.10
N ALA A 31 -11.74 0.56 5.38
CA ALA A 31 -10.64 0.53 4.43
C ALA A 31 -9.92 -0.82 4.47
N SER A 32 -10.13 -1.63 3.45
CA SER A 32 -9.25 -2.77 3.16
C SER A 32 -8.04 -2.27 2.38
N SER A 33 -6.90 -2.12 3.04
CA SER A 33 -5.64 -1.76 2.38
C SER A 33 -4.92 -3.03 1.91
N ILE A 34 -4.70 -3.15 0.60
CA ILE A 34 -3.87 -4.21 0.01
C ILE A 34 -2.49 -3.61 -0.25
N PHE A 35 -1.49 -4.05 0.50
CA PHE A 35 -0.10 -3.69 0.23
C PHE A 35 0.37 -4.42 -1.02
N ILE A 36 0.65 -3.66 -2.08
CA ILE A 36 1.21 -4.18 -3.33
C ILE A 36 2.75 -4.16 -3.20
N PRO A 37 3.43 -5.31 -3.20
CA PRO A 37 4.88 -5.33 -3.33
C PRO A 37 5.25 -4.60 -4.63
N HIS A 38 6.14 -3.62 -4.56
CA HIS A 38 6.58 -2.90 -5.74
C HIS A 38 7.75 -3.66 -6.38
N GLY A 39 7.49 -4.24 -7.53
CA GLY A 39 8.47 -4.86 -8.42
C GLY A 39 7.88 -4.90 -9.83
N PRO A 40 8.70 -4.92 -10.90
CA PRO A 40 8.22 -4.77 -12.28
C PRO A 40 7.13 -5.78 -12.72
N GLY A 41 7.00 -6.93 -12.05
CA GLY A 41 5.95 -7.92 -12.29
C GLY A 41 4.82 -7.97 -11.24
N ALA A 42 5.05 -7.46 -10.04
CA ALA A 42 4.14 -7.66 -8.90
C ALA A 42 2.79 -6.94 -9.06
N VAL A 43 2.75 -5.84 -9.83
CA VAL A 43 1.50 -5.13 -10.14
C VAL A 43 0.60 -5.94 -11.09
N GLY A 44 1.20 -6.62 -12.07
CA GLY A 44 0.46 -7.44 -13.04
C GLY A 44 -0.18 -8.67 -12.40
N ASP A 45 0.59 -9.37 -11.56
CA ASP A 45 0.13 -10.58 -10.87
C ASP A 45 -1.03 -10.28 -9.92
N ILE A 46 -0.97 -9.15 -9.18
CA ILE A 46 -2.05 -8.73 -8.29
C ILE A 46 -3.31 -8.33 -9.06
N ALA A 47 -3.17 -7.66 -10.21
CA ALA A 47 -4.33 -7.34 -11.05
C ALA A 47 -5.06 -8.61 -11.50
N SER A 48 -4.33 -9.68 -11.83
CA SER A 48 -4.92 -10.99 -12.13
C SER A 48 -5.61 -11.59 -10.91
N GLN A 49 -4.94 -11.63 -9.76
CA GLN A 49 -5.49 -12.22 -8.53
C GLN A 49 -6.75 -11.49 -8.03
N ILE A 50 -6.79 -10.15 -8.10
CA ILE A 50 -7.99 -9.36 -7.74
C ILE A 50 -9.14 -9.71 -8.68
N ARG A 51 -8.89 -9.77 -9.99
CA ARG A 51 -9.89 -10.11 -10.99
C ARG A 51 -10.45 -11.52 -10.76
N GLU A 52 -9.58 -12.49 -10.53
CA GLU A 52 -9.95 -13.88 -10.24
C GLU A 52 -10.73 -14.00 -8.94
N GLY A 53 -10.29 -13.32 -7.88
CA GLY A 53 -10.98 -13.30 -6.59
C GLY A 53 -12.38 -12.67 -6.67
N LEU A 54 -12.55 -11.61 -7.48
CA LEU A 54 -13.85 -10.99 -7.70
C LEU A 54 -14.79 -11.92 -8.48
N LEU A 55 -14.28 -12.59 -9.53
CA LEU A 55 -15.05 -13.55 -10.33
C LEU A 55 -15.46 -14.77 -9.49
N GLN A 56 -14.55 -15.33 -8.67
CA GLN A 56 -14.88 -16.41 -7.73
C GLN A 56 -15.95 -15.98 -6.72
N ALA A 57 -15.84 -14.77 -6.19
CA ALA A 57 -16.82 -14.23 -5.23
C ALA A 57 -18.22 -14.06 -5.85
N GLU A 58 -18.31 -13.70 -7.13
CA GLU A 58 -19.58 -13.67 -7.87
C GLU A 58 -20.16 -15.08 -8.06
N THR A 59 -19.34 -16.06 -8.44
CA THR A 59 -19.80 -17.44 -8.61
C THR A 59 -20.23 -18.11 -7.30
N ALA A 60 -19.62 -17.73 -6.17
CA ALA A 60 -19.92 -18.29 -4.85
C ALA A 60 -21.20 -17.71 -4.21
N LYS A 61 -21.78 -16.65 -4.79
CA LYS A 61 -23.05 -16.05 -4.34
C LYS A 61 -24.30 -16.70 -4.97
N HIS A 62 -24.12 -17.57 -5.95
CA HIS A 62 -25.17 -18.40 -6.56
C HIS A 62 -25.16 -19.82 -5.99
#